data_AF-A0A821ZD72-F1
#
_entry.id   AF-A0A821ZD72-F1
#
_cell.length_a   1.000
_cell.length_b   1.000
_cell.length_c   1.000
_cell.angle_alpha   90.00
_cell.angle_beta   90.00
_cell.angle_gamma   90.00
#
_symmetry.space_group_name_H-M   'P 1'
#
loop_
_entity.id
_entity.type
_entity.pdbx_description
1 polymer ?
#
loop_
_entity_poly.entity_id
_entity_poly.type
_entity_poly.pdbx_seq_one_letter_code
_entity_poly.pdbx_strand_id
1 'polypeptide(L)'
;DIELLAKDYAIQRCAAKAADFDAFELANFIDEKFYVLTAISKNPDDSLIRSVQSCRLDLRRWGARFEANSKRPYFEGHERE
;
A
#
# COMPACT_ATOMS: atom_id res chain seq x y z
N ASP A 1 14.26 0.61 5.81
CA ASP A 1 13.71 1.54 4.81
C ASP A 1 12.20 1.30 4.70
N ILE A 2 11.40 2.35 4.88
CA ILE A 2 9.92 2.26 4.81
C ILE A 2 9.46 1.85 3.42
N GLU A 3 10.15 2.28 2.37
CA GLU A 3 9.73 1.96 0.99
C GLU A 3 9.86 0.47 0.69
N LEU A 4 10.94 -0.16 1.17
CA LEU A 4 11.15 -1.60 1.02
C LEU A 4 10.05 -2.40 1.74
N LEU A 5 9.71 -2.01 2.98
CA LEU A 5 8.65 -2.66 3.75
C LEU A 5 7.28 -2.48 3.09
N ALA A 6 6.99 -1.29 2.59
CA ALA A 6 5.72 -0.98 1.92
C ALA A 6 5.55 -1.79 0.63
N LYS A 7 6.63 -1.95 -0.15
CA LYS A 7 6.64 -2.77 -1.35
C LYS A 7 6.42 -4.25 -1.03
N ASP A 8 7.13 -4.79 -0.06
CA ASP A 8 6.97 -6.20 0.37
C ASP A 8 5.55 -6.47 0.88
N TYR A 9 5.00 -5.58 1.70
CA TYR A 9 3.61 -5.63 2.14
C TYR A 9 2.63 -5.67 0.97
N ALA A 10 2.79 -4.79 -0.02
CA ALA A 10 1.91 -4.75 -1.19
C ALA A 10 1.97 -6.06 -2.00
N ILE A 11 3.17 -6.62 -2.21
CA ILE A 11 3.34 -7.89 -2.93
C ILE A 11 2.66 -9.03 -2.18
N GLN A 12 2.89 -9.14 -0.87
CA GLN A 12 2.28 -10.18 -0.04
C GLN A 12 0.75 -10.11 -0.02
N ARG A 13 0.19 -8.91 0.12
CA ARG A 13 -1.27 -8.70 0.14
C ARG A 13 -1.92 -9.01 -1.21
N CYS A 14 -1.28 -8.61 -2.32
CA CYS A 14 -1.73 -9.01 -3.66
C CYS A 14 -1.60 -10.53 -3.86
N ALA A 15 -0.53 -11.17 -3.37
CA ALA A 15 -0.30 -12.61 -3.50
C ALA A 15 -1.28 -13.45 -2.68
N ALA A 16 -1.75 -12.94 -1.54
CA ALA A 16 -2.72 -13.62 -0.67
C ALA A 16 -4.09 -13.83 -1.33
N LYS A 17 -4.33 -13.28 -2.54
CA LYS A 17 -5.59 -13.36 -3.29
C LYS A 17 -6.82 -12.92 -2.46
N ALA A 18 -6.65 -12.18 -1.36
CA ALA A 18 -7.72 -11.60 -0.55
C ALA A 18 -8.23 -10.28 -1.17
N ALA A 19 -9.53 -10.01 -1.12
CA ALA A 19 -10.20 -8.97 -1.92
C ALA A 19 -10.22 -7.59 -1.26
N ASP A 20 -9.37 -7.40 -0.28
CA ASP A 20 -9.40 -6.28 0.66
C ASP A 20 -8.27 -5.29 0.39
N PHE A 21 -7.18 -5.71 -0.24
CA PHE A 21 -6.06 -4.81 -0.50
C PHE A 21 -6.35 -3.72 -1.54
N ASP A 22 -6.12 -2.49 -1.12
CA ASP A 22 -6.13 -1.31 -1.98
C ASP A 22 -5.06 -0.28 -1.54
N ALA A 23 -5.00 0.84 -2.25
CA ALA A 23 -4.03 1.90 -1.94
C ALA A 23 -4.26 2.59 -0.59
N PHE A 24 -5.46 2.47 0.00
CA PHE A 24 -5.73 2.99 1.34
C PHE A 24 -5.12 2.08 2.40
N GLU A 25 -5.21 0.76 2.25
CA GLU A 25 -4.49 -0.18 3.12
C GLU A 25 -2.98 0.07 3.10
N LEU A 26 -2.39 0.31 1.92
CA LEU A 26 -0.97 0.65 1.79
C LEU A 26 -0.63 1.97 2.50
N ALA A 27 -1.48 2.98 2.37
CA ALA A 27 -1.24 4.27 3.01
C ALA A 27 -1.27 4.16 4.55
N ASN A 28 -2.21 3.41 5.11
CA ASN A 28 -2.27 3.14 6.55
C ASN A 28 -1.04 2.37 7.03
N PHE A 29 -0.59 1.37 6.27
CA PHE A 29 0.61 0.61 6.61
C PHE A 29 1.85 1.51 6.66
N ILE A 30 2.05 2.38 5.66
CA ILE A 30 3.18 3.31 5.63
C ILE A 30 3.11 4.29 6.80
N ASP A 31 1.92 4.80 7.08
CA ASP A 31 1.67 5.73 8.17
C ASP A 31 2.03 5.10 9.52
N GLU A 32 1.50 3.92 9.83
CA GLU A 32 1.82 3.18 11.06
C GLU A 32 3.32 2.92 11.18
N LYS A 33 3.96 2.41 10.12
CA LYS A 33 5.39 2.11 10.14
C LYS A 33 6.25 3.36 10.29
N PHE A 34 5.82 4.51 9.75
CA PHE A 34 6.53 5.76 9.92
C PHE A 34 6.61 6.17 11.39
N TYR A 35 5.49 6.19 12.11
CA TYR A 35 5.47 6.59 13.52
C TYR A 35 6.21 5.57 14.41
N VAL A 36 6.10 4.28 14.12
CA VAL A 36 6.86 3.24 14.84
C VAL A 36 8.37 3.40 14.65
N LEU A 37 8.84 3.66 13.43
CA LEU A 37 10.27 3.76 13.14
C LEU A 37 10.89 5.08 13.59
N THR A 38 10.11 6.16 13.60
CA THR A 38 10.58 7.49 14.01
C THR A 38 10.39 7.75 15.51
N ALA A 39 9.67 6.88 16.22
CA ALA A 39 9.26 7.07 17.61
C ALA A 39 8.52 8.40 17.86
N ILE A 40 7.85 8.93 16.82
CA ILE A 40 7.02 10.12 16.90
C ILE A 40 5.59 9.68 17.27
N SER A 41 4.94 10.43 18.15
CA SER A 41 3.52 10.24 18.44
C SER A 41 2.68 10.87 17.34
N LYS A 42 1.78 10.08 16.74
CA LYS A 42 0.78 10.58 15.79
C LYS A 42 -0.32 11.34 16.52
N ASN A 43 -0.67 12.55 16.07
CA ASN A 43 -1.89 13.20 16.56
C ASN A 43 -3.12 12.62 15.85
N PRO A 44 -4.29 12.53 16.52
CA PRO A 44 -5.51 12.02 15.91
C PRO A 44 -5.96 12.80 14.66
N ASP A 45 -5.63 14.09 14.61
CA ASP A 45 -5.97 14.99 13.51
C ASP A 45 -4.95 14.97 12.36
N ASP A 46 -3.83 14.26 12.53
CA ASP A 46 -2.80 14.18 11.50
C ASP A 46 -3.28 13.33 10.32
N SER A 47 -3.23 13.93 9.13
CA SER A 47 -3.44 13.23 7.87
C SER A 47 -2.39 12.14 7.66
N LEU A 48 -2.69 11.18 6.78
CA LEU A 48 -1.74 10.14 6.38
C LEU A 48 -0.40 10.75 5.92
N ILE A 49 0.71 10.22 6.42
CA ILE A 49 2.07 10.61 6.01
C ILE A 49 2.25 10.52 4.49
N ARG A 50 1.56 9.57 3.86
CA ARG A 50 1.51 9.41 2.41
C ARG A 50 0.05 9.33 1.95
N SER A 51 -0.33 10.22 1.03
CA SER A 51 -1.69 10.23 0.49
C SER A 51 -2.02 8.92 -0.26
N VAL A 52 -3.30 8.58 -0.33
CA VAL A 52 -3.78 7.43 -1.12
C VAL A 52 -3.42 7.57 -2.60
N GLN A 53 -3.42 8.79 -3.15
CA GLN A 53 -3.03 9.05 -4.53
C GLN A 53 -1.54 8.77 -4.77
N SER A 54 -0.68 9.17 -3.83
CA SER A 54 0.75 8.85 -3.85
C SER A 54 0.97 7.34 -3.78
N CYS A 55 0.26 6.63 -2.90
CA CYS A 55 0.34 5.17 -2.79
C CYS A 55 -0.08 4.46 -4.08
N ARG A 56 -1.07 4.98 -4.82
CA ARG A 56 -1.41 4.47 -6.16
C ARG A 56 -0.28 4.64 -7.16
N LEU A 57 0.44 5.76 -7.12
CA LEU A 57 1.60 5.99 -7.98
C LEU A 57 2.75 5.06 -7.61
N ASP A 58 2.98 4.83 -6.31
CA ASP A 58 4.01 3.89 -5.83
C ASP A 58 3.71 2.47 -6.28
N LEU A 59 2.46 2.00 -6.13
CA LEU A 59 2.01 0.70 -6.62
C LEU A 59 2.30 0.54 -8.12
N ARG A 60 1.96 1.54 -8.94
CA ARG A 60 2.27 1.52 -10.38
C ARG A 60 3.77 1.49 -10.65
N ARG A 61 4.57 2.27 -9.91
CA ARG A 61 6.04 2.28 -10.02
C ARG A 61 6.65 0.93 -9.66
N TRP A 62 6.04 0.20 -8.73
CA TRP A 62 6.47 -1.14 -8.34
C TRP A 62 6.00 -2.23 -9.29
N GLY A 63 5.22 -1.89 -10.33
CA GLY A 63 4.74 -2.83 -11.33
C GLY A 63 3.33 -3.37 -11.08
N ALA A 64 2.61 -2.85 -10.08
CA ALA A 64 1.22 -3.23 -9.85
C ALA A 64 0.31 -2.67 -10.95
N ARG A 65 -0.56 -3.52 -11.47
CA ARG A 65 -1.62 -3.19 -12.42
C ARG A 65 -2.95 -3.03 -11.68
N PHE A 66 -3.89 -2.33 -12.30
CA PHE A 66 -5.23 -2.12 -11.78
C PHE A 66 -6.21 -2.53 -12.88
N GLU A 67 -7.17 -3.39 -12.57
CA GLU A 67 -8.23 -3.72 -13.54
C GLU A 67 -9.14 -2.51 -13.79
N ALA A 68 -9.72 -2.44 -14.98
CA ALA A 68 -10.71 -1.43 -15.29
C ALA A 68 -11.87 -1.49 -14.27
N ASN A 69 -12.22 -0.35 -13.68
CA ASN A 69 -13.23 -0.20 -12.62
C ASN A 69 -12.89 -0.84 -11.25
N SER A 70 -11.70 -1.42 -11.09
CA SER A 70 -11.24 -1.93 -9.80
C SER A 70 -10.26 -0.94 -9.16
N LYS A 71 -10.47 -0.64 -7.86
CA LYS A 71 -9.47 0.08 -7.06
C LYS A 71 -8.33 -0.84 -6.57
N ARG A 72 -8.37 -2.12 -6.93
CA ARG A 72 -7.50 -3.16 -6.39
C ARG A 72 -6.27 -3.34 -7.27
N PRO A 73 -5.07 -3.19 -6.72
CA PRO A 73 -3.84 -3.52 -7.41
C PRO A 73 -3.61 -5.04 -7.46
N TYR A 74 -2.97 -5.52 -8.51
CA TYR A 74 -2.41 -6.86 -8.60
C TYR A 74 -1.02 -6.80 -9.26
N PHE A 75 -0.20 -7.81 -9.04
CA PHE A 75 1.06 -7.98 -9.75
C PHE A 75 0.91 -9.12 -10.77
N GLU A 76 1.60 -9.02 -11.91
CA GLU A 76 1.58 -10.06 -12.95
C GLU A 76 2.02 -11.40 -12.36
N GLY A 77 1.31 -12.49 -12.67
CA GLY A 77 1.50 -13.81 -12.04
C GLY A 77 0.83 -14.00 -10.67
N HIS A 78 0.25 -12.94 -10.10
CA HIS A 78 -0.61 -12.98 -8.90
C HIS A 78 -2.08 -12.69 -9.22
N GLU A 79 -2.45 -12.82 -10.50
CA GLU A 79 -3.83 -12.68 -10.97
C GLU A 79 -4.72 -13.75 -10.32
N ARG A 80 -5.98 -13.41 -10.07
CA ARG A 80 -6.95 -14.40 -9.60
C ARG A 80 -7.37 -15.27 -10.77
N GLU A 81 -7.03 -16.55 -10.72
CA GLU A 81 -7.77 -17.61 -11.41
C GLU A 81 -9.21 -17.68 -10.88
#